data_AF-A0A1A5PD69-F1
#
_entry.id   AF-A0A1A5PD69-F1
#
_cell.length_a   1.000
_cell.length_b   1.000
_cell.length_c   1.000
_cell.angle_alpha   90.00
_cell.angle_beta   90.00
_cell.angle_gamma   90.00
#
_symmetry.space_group_name_H-M   'P 1'
#
loop_
_entity.id
_entity.type
_entity.pdbx_description
1 polymer ?
#
loop_
_entity_poly.entity_id
_entity_poly.type
_entity_poly.pdbx_seq_one_letter_code
_entity_poly.pdbx_strand_id
1 'polypeptide(L)'
;MHVLSELELTRGSGRVTKSGTTLSGEPSVASAVEWELRLPGRPTLRIHDNHWRNGERDLVVHKPPVMPEMPSALSNLHGRLRSGVAPTPGRRELRVMVYPTYVDQHGRPRINKSLTTEALADRMGLFVLRELTDREDVTLEPAHDRPDLPLVDLDDPQDEKPLQHALFFPADDDETPVLGFVHFRVLPVLRHIDWLAPDGG
;
A
#
# COMPACT_ATOMS: atom_id res chain seq x y z
N MET A 1 13.10 -10.25 0.79
CA MET A 1 11.82 -10.57 1.43
C MET A 1 10.86 -11.04 0.34
N HIS A 2 10.08 -12.09 0.58
CA HIS A 2 9.05 -12.54 -0.36
C HIS A 2 7.72 -11.91 0.04
N VAL A 3 7.03 -11.28 -0.90
CA VAL A 3 5.71 -10.63 -0.67
C VAL A 3 4.57 -11.59 -1.06
N LEU A 4 4.86 -12.47 -2.02
CA LEU A 4 4.12 -13.67 -2.39
C LEU A 4 5.16 -14.68 -2.90
N SER A 5 4.83 -15.97 -3.01
CA SER A 5 5.72 -17.02 -3.54
C SER A 5 6.32 -16.70 -4.93
N GLU A 6 5.71 -15.77 -5.68
CA GLU A 6 6.13 -15.35 -7.01
C GLU A 6 6.81 -13.96 -7.05
N LEU A 7 6.85 -13.23 -5.93
CA LEU A 7 7.29 -11.83 -5.87
C LEU A 7 8.43 -11.63 -4.88
N GLU A 8 9.47 -10.93 -5.35
CA GLU A 8 10.58 -10.50 -4.51
C GLU A 8 10.50 -8.99 -4.30
N LEU A 9 10.46 -8.57 -3.04
CA LEU A 9 10.61 -7.17 -2.67
C LEU A 9 11.95 -6.98 -1.97
N THR A 10 12.77 -6.11 -2.54
CA THR A 10 14.09 -5.78 -2.01
C THR A 10 14.22 -4.29 -1.77
N ARG A 11 14.85 -3.95 -0.65
CA ARG A 11 15.22 -2.57 -0.34
C ARG A 11 16.47 -2.20 -1.15
N GLY A 12 16.40 -1.11 -1.90
CA GLY A 12 17.57 -0.52 -2.54
C GLY A 12 18.54 0.03 -1.49
N SER A 13 19.83 0.02 -1.80
CA SER A 13 20.89 0.46 -0.87
C SER A 13 21.01 1.99 -0.75
N GLY A 14 20.38 2.74 -1.64
CA GLY A 14 20.52 4.18 -1.75
C GLY A 14 19.23 4.95 -1.46
N ARG A 15 19.39 6.27 -1.30
CA ARG A 15 18.27 7.22 -1.31
C ARG A 15 18.34 8.09 -2.56
N VAL A 16 17.18 8.37 -3.14
CA VAL A 16 17.05 9.24 -4.32
C VAL A 16 16.41 10.55 -3.91
N THR A 17 17.09 11.67 -4.17
CA THR A 17 16.54 13.00 -3.92
C THR A 17 15.72 13.45 -5.13
N LYS A 18 14.52 13.97 -4.88
CA LYS A 18 13.65 14.54 -5.92
C LYS A 18 12.83 15.72 -5.41
N SER A 19 12.53 16.66 -6.29
CA SER A 19 11.54 17.72 -6.03
C SER A 19 10.14 17.27 -6.46
N GLY A 20 9.11 17.77 -5.79
CA GLY A 20 7.73 17.49 -6.17
C GLY A 20 6.73 18.15 -5.23
N THR A 21 5.51 17.65 -5.24
CA THR A 21 4.43 18.12 -4.37
C THR A 21 4.12 17.03 -3.34
N THR A 22 3.90 17.39 -2.09
CA THR A 22 3.53 16.48 -0.99
C THR A 22 2.07 16.04 -1.12
N LEU A 23 1.54 15.26 -0.18
CA LEU A 23 0.12 14.85 -0.20
C LEU A 23 -0.81 16.02 0.17
N SER A 24 -0.34 16.96 0.99
CA SER A 24 -1.06 18.20 1.32
C SER A 24 -1.11 19.22 0.16
N GLY A 25 -0.35 19.00 -0.92
CA GLY A 25 -0.29 19.93 -2.05
C GLY A 25 0.88 20.93 -1.98
N GLU A 26 1.78 20.80 -1.01
CA GLU A 26 2.90 21.71 -0.84
C GLU A 26 4.11 21.32 -1.71
N PRO A 27 4.76 22.26 -2.42
CA PRO A 27 6.05 22.00 -3.06
C PRO A 27 7.13 21.68 -2.02
N SER A 28 7.85 20.59 -2.22
CA SER A 28 8.91 20.15 -1.29
C SER A 28 9.96 19.29 -2.00
N VAL A 29 10.99 18.89 -1.25
CA VAL A 29 12.03 17.96 -1.69
C VAL A 29 11.92 16.70 -0.85
N ALA A 30 11.86 15.55 -1.51
CA ALA A 30 11.87 14.24 -0.90
C ALA A 30 13.25 13.59 -0.97
N SER A 31 13.60 12.85 0.08
CA SER A 31 14.60 11.79 0.06
C SER A 31 13.86 10.46 0.05
N ALA A 32 13.84 9.78 -1.09
CA ALA A 32 13.12 8.54 -1.28
C ALA A 32 14.02 7.33 -0.97
N VAL A 33 13.55 6.43 -0.11
CA VAL A 33 14.09 5.06 -0.05
C VAL A 33 13.46 4.30 -1.22
N GLU A 34 14.30 3.70 -2.06
CA GLU A 34 13.83 2.93 -3.21
C GLU A 34 13.65 1.46 -2.81
N TRP A 35 12.54 0.88 -3.26
CA TRP A 35 12.25 -0.53 -3.15
C TRP A 35 11.99 -1.10 -4.54
N GLU A 36 12.54 -2.27 -4.82
CA GLU A 36 12.35 -2.97 -6.09
C GLU A 36 11.40 -4.14 -5.88
N LEU A 37 10.28 -4.11 -6.60
CA LEU A 37 9.36 -5.23 -6.70
C LEU A 37 9.64 -5.97 -8.01
N ARG A 38 10.12 -7.20 -7.90
CA ARG A 38 10.53 -8.05 -9.01
C ARG A 38 9.56 -9.21 -9.16
N LEU A 39 9.17 -9.44 -10.41
CA LEU A 39 8.34 -10.55 -10.85
C LEU A 39 9.07 -11.22 -12.03
N PRO A 40 9.35 -12.54 -12.00
CA PRO A 40 10.08 -13.21 -13.07
C PRO A 40 9.49 -12.95 -14.46
N GLY A 41 10.36 -12.59 -15.41
CA GLY A 41 9.96 -12.32 -16.80
C GLY A 41 9.22 -10.99 -17.03
N ARG A 42 9.05 -10.15 -16.00
CA ARG A 42 8.41 -8.83 -16.11
C ARG A 42 9.38 -7.69 -15.75
N PRO A 43 9.11 -6.45 -16.22
CA PRO A 43 9.87 -5.28 -15.79
C PRO A 43 9.78 -5.06 -14.28
N THR A 44 10.90 -4.71 -13.65
CA THR A 44 10.95 -4.32 -12.23
C THR A 44 10.13 -3.07 -11.98
N LEU A 45 9.29 -3.10 -10.95
CA LEU A 45 8.58 -1.91 -10.47
C LEU A 45 9.36 -1.28 -9.32
N ARG A 46 9.55 0.04 -9.37
CA ARG A 46 10.18 0.80 -8.29
C ARG A 46 9.12 1.47 -7.43
N ILE A 47 9.20 1.25 -6.13
CA ILE A 47 8.37 1.91 -5.13
C ILE A 47 9.25 2.89 -4.39
N HIS A 48 8.80 4.14 -4.34
CA HIS A 48 9.50 5.19 -3.60
C HIS A 48 8.74 5.44 -2.31
N ASP A 49 9.38 5.12 -1.19
CA ASP A 49 8.98 5.59 0.14
C ASP A 49 9.63 6.97 0.38
N ASN A 50 8.85 8.01 0.17
CA ASN A 50 9.32 9.39 0.15
C ASN A 50 9.27 9.98 1.54
N HIS A 51 10.41 10.47 2.05
CA HIS A 51 10.46 11.32 3.23
C HIS A 51 10.64 12.77 2.77
N TRP A 52 9.61 13.58 2.92
CA TRP A 52 9.62 14.98 2.50
C TRP A 52 10.23 15.88 3.58
N ARG A 53 10.88 16.96 3.14
CA ARG A 53 11.47 17.96 4.06
C ARG A 53 10.46 18.65 4.97
N ASN A 54 9.18 18.70 4.58
CA ASN A 54 8.13 19.26 5.44
C ASN A 54 7.60 18.26 6.49
N GLY A 55 8.18 17.06 6.56
CA GLY A 55 7.83 16.02 7.52
C GLY A 55 6.80 15.01 7.01
N GLU A 56 6.17 15.23 5.86
CA GLU A 56 5.27 14.25 5.27
C GLU A 56 6.03 13.00 4.78
N ARG A 57 5.35 11.86 4.80
CA ARG A 57 5.84 10.60 4.22
C ARG A 57 4.78 9.98 3.33
N ASP A 58 5.16 9.48 2.16
CA ASP A 58 4.24 8.76 1.29
C ASP A 58 4.91 7.73 0.38
N LEU A 59 4.16 6.71 0.01
CA LEU A 59 4.57 5.67 -0.93
C LEU A 59 3.92 5.85 -2.29
N VAL A 60 4.69 5.60 -3.34
CA VAL A 60 4.21 5.67 -4.72
C VAL A 60 5.00 4.74 -5.63
N VAL A 61 4.34 4.17 -6.64
CA VAL A 61 5.05 3.52 -7.76
C VAL A 61 5.72 4.61 -8.59
N HIS A 62 7.05 4.60 -8.63
CA HIS A 62 7.81 5.61 -9.34
C HIS A 62 7.58 5.55 -10.83
N LYS A 63 7.31 6.71 -11.44
CA LYS A 63 7.24 6.88 -12.89
C LYS A 63 8.64 7.14 -13.46
N PRO A 64 9.26 6.18 -14.18
CA PRO A 64 10.54 6.42 -14.85
C PRO A 64 10.41 7.52 -15.92
N PRO A 65 11.52 8.19 -16.28
CA PRO A 65 11.53 9.23 -17.32
C PRO A 65 11.03 8.72 -18.67
N VAL A 66 11.33 7.46 -18.99
CA VAL A 66 10.84 6.74 -20.16
C VAL A 66 10.06 5.54 -19.66
N MET A 67 8.76 5.51 -19.96
CA MET A 67 7.89 4.38 -19.61
C MET A 67 8.15 3.23 -20.60
N PRO A 68 8.43 2.00 -20.13
CA PRO A 68 8.42 0.85 -21.01
C PRO A 68 6.99 0.55 -21.48
N GLU A 69 6.87 -0.23 -22.56
CA GLU A 69 5.57 -0.74 -23.01
C GLU A 69 4.96 -1.61 -21.91
N MET A 70 3.72 -1.29 -21.51
CA MET A 70 3.01 -1.99 -20.45
C MET A 70 1.50 -1.78 -20.56
N PRO A 71 0.68 -2.63 -19.91
CA PRO A 71 -0.75 -2.45 -19.83
C PRO A 71 -1.16 -1.08 -19.26
N SER A 72 -2.27 -0.54 -19.76
CA SER A 72 -2.76 0.80 -19.40
C SER A 72 -3.03 0.97 -17.90
N ALA A 73 -3.57 -0.07 -17.24
CA ALA A 73 -3.82 -0.05 -15.81
C ALA A 73 -2.55 0.14 -14.98
N LEU A 74 -1.46 -0.56 -15.35
CA LEU A 74 -0.16 -0.43 -14.70
C LEU A 74 0.49 0.92 -15.01
N SER A 75 0.42 1.39 -16.26
CA SER A 75 0.90 2.72 -16.64
C SER A 75 0.18 3.81 -15.85
N ASN A 76 -1.13 3.68 -15.65
CA ASN A 76 -1.94 4.60 -14.88
C ASN A 76 -1.66 4.57 -13.37
N LEU A 77 -1.01 3.51 -12.85
CA LEU A 77 -0.59 3.44 -11.44
C LEU A 77 0.67 4.27 -11.18
N HIS A 78 1.57 4.38 -12.15
CA HIS A 78 2.85 5.08 -12.00
C HIS A 78 2.66 6.58 -11.72
N GLY A 79 3.23 7.05 -10.60
CA GLY A 79 3.11 8.43 -10.14
C GLY A 79 1.70 8.80 -9.64
N ARG A 80 0.80 7.83 -9.44
CA ARG A 80 -0.57 8.02 -8.94
C ARG A 80 -0.84 7.13 -7.73
N LEU A 81 -2.03 7.30 -7.13
CA LEU A 81 -2.51 6.55 -5.96
C LEU A 81 -1.50 6.44 -4.82
N ARG A 82 -0.87 7.58 -4.51
CA ARG A 82 0.05 7.74 -3.39
C ARG A 82 -0.62 7.32 -2.09
N SER A 83 0.12 6.67 -1.20
CA SER A 83 -0.37 6.31 0.14
C SER A 83 0.41 7.05 1.19
N GLY A 84 -0.27 7.89 1.98
CA GLY A 84 0.38 8.62 3.06
C GLY A 84 0.71 7.72 4.24
N VAL A 85 1.87 7.96 4.83
CA VAL A 85 2.22 7.45 6.15
C VAL A 85 2.13 8.63 7.11
N ALA A 86 1.28 8.51 8.12
CA ALA A 86 0.99 9.60 9.04
C ALA A 86 1.02 9.13 10.49
N PRO A 87 1.40 10.00 11.44
CA PRO A 87 1.19 9.71 12.85
C PRO A 87 -0.31 9.68 13.18
N THR A 88 -0.65 8.97 14.24
CA THR A 88 -1.99 9.03 14.83
C THR A 88 -1.93 9.83 16.12
N PRO A 89 -2.77 10.87 16.31
CA PRO A 89 -2.78 11.65 17.54
C PRO A 89 -2.92 10.75 18.78
N GLY A 90 -2.03 10.93 19.76
CA GLY A 90 -2.04 10.15 21.01
C GLY A 90 -1.41 8.76 20.92
N ARG A 91 -0.97 8.31 19.74
CA ARG A 91 -0.22 7.05 19.55
C ARG A 91 1.22 7.35 19.13
N ARG A 92 2.14 6.45 19.50
CA ARG A 92 3.54 6.51 19.03
C ARG A 92 3.71 5.89 17.64
N GLU A 93 2.78 5.05 17.25
CA GLU A 93 2.74 4.37 15.96
C GLU A 93 2.45 5.33 14.81
N LEU A 94 2.99 4.98 13.65
CA LEU A 94 2.55 5.50 12.37
C LEU A 94 1.42 4.65 11.82
N ARG A 95 0.69 5.18 10.84
CA ARG A 95 -0.31 4.42 10.11
C ARG A 95 -0.21 4.60 8.61
N VAL A 96 -0.62 3.56 7.89
CA VAL A 96 -0.89 3.60 6.45
C VAL A 96 -2.31 3.12 6.20
N MET A 97 -3.05 3.84 5.37
CA MET A 97 -4.45 3.50 5.09
C MET A 97 -4.56 2.25 4.22
N VAL A 98 -5.39 1.30 4.65
CA VAL A 98 -5.68 0.06 3.94
C VAL A 98 -6.84 0.32 3.00
N TYR A 99 -6.49 0.84 1.82
CA TYR A 99 -7.45 1.14 0.77
C TYR A 99 -7.13 0.25 -0.44
N PRO A 100 -7.79 -0.91 -0.61
CA PRO A 100 -7.55 -1.78 -1.74
C PRO A 100 -7.82 -1.08 -3.08
N THR A 101 -6.89 -1.23 -4.03
CA THR A 101 -7.06 -0.77 -5.40
C THR A 101 -7.97 -1.72 -6.18
N TYR A 102 -8.80 -1.20 -7.07
CA TYR A 102 -9.43 -1.94 -8.17
C TYR A 102 -9.19 -1.19 -9.47
N VAL A 103 -9.37 -1.85 -10.61
CA VAL A 103 -9.33 -1.20 -11.91
C VAL A 103 -10.77 -1.03 -12.41
N ASP A 104 -11.15 0.21 -12.75
CA ASP A 104 -12.47 0.50 -13.29
C ASP A 104 -12.61 0.04 -14.76
N GLN A 105 -13.82 0.11 -15.30
CA GLN A 105 -14.13 -0.27 -16.69
C GLN A 105 -13.31 0.46 -17.77
N HIS A 106 -12.62 1.55 -17.40
CA HIS A 106 -11.76 2.33 -18.31
C HIS A 106 -10.26 2.01 -18.11
N GLY A 107 -9.94 0.94 -17.39
CA GLY A 107 -8.54 0.57 -17.12
C GLY A 107 -7.85 1.54 -16.15
N ARG A 108 -8.61 2.27 -15.31
CA ARG A 108 -8.03 3.22 -14.35
C ARG A 108 -8.03 2.63 -12.94
N PRO A 109 -6.85 2.57 -12.28
CA PRO A 109 -6.79 2.25 -10.86
C PRO A 109 -7.59 3.24 -10.01
N ARG A 110 -8.47 2.71 -9.19
CA ARG A 110 -9.32 3.39 -8.19
C ARG A 110 -9.12 2.72 -6.84
N ILE A 111 -9.56 3.37 -5.78
CA ILE A 111 -9.35 2.88 -4.41
C ILE A 111 -10.70 2.70 -3.74
N ASN A 112 -10.87 1.59 -3.04
CA ASN A 112 -11.97 1.48 -2.09
C ASN A 112 -11.51 2.00 -0.73
N LYS A 113 -12.20 3.01 -0.21
CA LYS A 113 -11.84 3.64 1.06
C LYS A 113 -12.56 3.04 2.25
N SER A 114 -13.69 2.38 2.03
CA SER A 114 -14.57 1.91 3.09
C SER A 114 -15.07 0.52 2.76
N LEU A 115 -14.74 -0.44 3.60
CA LEU A 115 -15.11 -1.85 3.48
C LEU A 115 -15.54 -2.36 4.84
N THR A 116 -16.34 -3.43 4.85
CA THR A 116 -16.43 -4.27 6.05
C THR A 116 -15.12 -5.05 6.21
N THR A 117 -14.88 -5.64 7.38
CA THR A 117 -13.66 -6.44 7.59
C THR A 117 -13.73 -7.72 6.76
N GLU A 118 -14.90 -8.32 6.60
CA GLU A 118 -15.14 -9.46 5.71
C GLU A 118 -14.82 -9.09 4.25
N ALA A 119 -15.41 -8.02 3.71
CA ALA A 119 -15.15 -7.62 2.33
C ALA A 119 -13.70 -7.17 2.08
N LEU A 120 -12.98 -6.70 3.11
CA LEU A 120 -11.54 -6.47 3.02
C LEU A 120 -10.77 -7.80 2.93
N ALA A 121 -11.09 -8.76 3.79
CA ALA A 121 -10.48 -10.09 3.82
C ALA A 121 -10.72 -10.86 2.51
N ASP A 122 -11.94 -10.86 2.00
CA ASP A 122 -12.28 -11.49 0.71
C ASP A 122 -11.45 -10.95 -0.45
N ARG A 123 -11.20 -9.63 -0.41
CA ARG A 123 -10.54 -8.94 -1.51
C ARG A 123 -9.02 -9.07 -1.45
N MET A 124 -8.46 -9.10 -0.25
CA MET A 124 -7.02 -9.10 -0.04
C MET A 124 -6.46 -10.50 0.23
N GLY A 125 -7.31 -11.44 0.59
CA GLY A 125 -6.95 -12.72 1.19
C GLY A 125 -6.76 -12.57 2.69
N LEU A 126 -7.47 -13.39 3.47
CA LEU A 126 -7.35 -13.38 4.94
C LEU A 126 -5.93 -13.74 5.40
N PHE A 127 -5.28 -14.68 4.71
CA PHE A 127 -3.89 -15.07 4.96
C PHE A 127 -2.93 -13.88 4.86
N VAL A 128 -3.08 -13.04 3.83
CA VAL A 128 -2.24 -11.86 3.63
C VAL A 128 -2.42 -10.84 4.74
N LEU A 129 -3.67 -10.63 5.19
CA LEU A 129 -3.94 -9.71 6.30
C LEU A 129 -3.29 -10.22 7.60
N ARG A 130 -3.39 -11.53 7.87
CA ARG A 130 -2.74 -12.15 9.03
C ARG A 130 -1.22 -12.05 8.97
N GLU A 131 -0.59 -12.36 7.83
CA GLU A 131 0.86 -12.22 7.68
C GLU A 131 1.35 -10.79 7.94
N LEU A 132 0.57 -9.78 7.55
CA LEU A 132 0.89 -8.38 7.83
C LEU A 132 0.78 -8.06 9.33
N THR A 133 -0.25 -8.57 10.01
CA THR A 133 -0.49 -8.32 11.45
C THR A 133 0.28 -9.25 12.39
N ASP A 134 0.86 -10.34 11.89
CA ASP A 134 1.73 -11.23 12.66
C ASP A 134 3.11 -10.61 12.90
N ARG A 135 3.43 -9.49 12.22
CA ARG A 135 4.65 -8.71 12.42
C ARG A 135 4.60 -8.01 13.77
N GLU A 136 5.76 -7.89 14.41
CA GLU A 136 5.90 -7.27 15.74
C GLU A 136 5.30 -5.86 15.76
N ASP A 137 4.41 -5.64 16.73
CA ASP A 137 3.71 -4.37 16.97
C ASP A 137 2.93 -3.80 15.76
N VAL A 138 2.56 -4.65 14.79
CA VAL A 138 1.70 -4.28 13.66
C VAL A 138 0.25 -4.68 13.94
N THR A 139 -0.67 -3.72 13.86
CA THR A 139 -2.10 -3.98 14.05
C THR A 139 -2.93 -3.49 12.87
N LEU A 140 -4.03 -4.19 12.60
CA LEU A 140 -5.08 -3.72 11.67
C LEU A 140 -6.26 -3.24 12.49
N GLU A 141 -6.60 -1.96 12.38
CA GLU A 141 -7.63 -1.33 13.20
C GLU A 141 -8.45 -0.33 12.38
N PRO A 142 -9.60 0.15 12.89
CA PRO A 142 -10.25 1.31 12.32
C PRO A 142 -9.30 2.51 12.34
N ALA A 143 -9.15 3.16 11.19
CA ALA A 143 -8.21 4.25 11.04
C ALA A 143 -8.57 5.47 11.91
N HIS A 144 -9.85 5.65 12.22
CA HIS A 144 -10.33 6.79 13.00
C HIS A 144 -11.02 6.27 14.25
N ASP A 145 -10.67 6.84 15.39
CA ASP A 145 -11.42 6.62 16.63
C ASP A 145 -12.77 7.32 16.53
N ARG A 146 -13.84 6.53 16.47
CA ARG A 146 -15.23 7.01 16.50
C ARG A 146 -16.04 6.09 17.40
N PRO A 147 -17.04 6.64 18.11
CA PRO A 147 -17.99 5.79 18.81
C PRO A 147 -18.65 4.83 17.82
N ASP A 148 -18.90 3.60 18.27
CA ASP A 148 -19.65 2.57 17.55
C ASP A 148 -18.99 2.04 16.26
N LEU A 149 -17.66 2.07 16.15
CA LEU A 149 -16.98 1.28 15.13
C LEU A 149 -16.82 -0.16 15.60
N PRO A 150 -17.11 -1.16 14.74
CA PRO A 150 -16.91 -2.54 15.10
C PRO A 150 -15.41 -2.82 15.28
N LEU A 151 -15.10 -3.82 16.10
CA LEU A 151 -13.74 -4.32 16.24
C LEU A 151 -13.27 -4.87 14.87
N VAL A 152 -11.99 -4.67 14.58
CA VAL A 152 -11.36 -5.37 13.46
C VAL A 152 -10.77 -6.66 14.03
N ASP A 153 -11.48 -7.76 13.83
CA ASP A 153 -11.05 -9.10 14.17
C ASP A 153 -10.86 -9.90 12.86
N LEU A 154 -9.70 -10.52 12.68
CA LEU A 154 -9.41 -11.35 11.52
C LEU A 154 -9.83 -12.82 11.72
N ASP A 155 -10.11 -13.24 12.95
CA ASP A 155 -10.64 -14.57 13.25
C ASP A 155 -12.16 -14.62 13.12
N ASP A 156 -12.84 -13.48 13.34
CA ASP A 156 -14.28 -13.29 13.11
C ASP A 156 -14.55 -11.95 12.39
N PRO A 157 -14.28 -11.88 11.07
CA PRO A 157 -14.37 -10.62 10.34
C PRO A 157 -15.84 -10.17 10.16
N GLN A 158 -16.18 -9.03 10.75
CA GLN A 158 -17.52 -8.44 10.64
C GLN A 158 -17.89 -8.03 9.19
N ASP A 159 -19.17 -8.20 8.83
CA ASP A 159 -19.79 -7.73 7.57
C ASP A 159 -20.93 -6.71 7.74
N GLU A 160 -21.03 -6.11 8.92
CA GLU A 160 -22.19 -5.31 9.28
C GLU A 160 -22.03 -3.85 8.89
N LYS A 161 -20.83 -3.30 9.12
CA LYS A 161 -20.57 -1.86 9.01
C LYS A 161 -19.26 -1.57 8.28
N PRO A 162 -19.32 -0.89 7.13
CA PRO A 162 -18.13 -0.41 6.45
C PRO A 162 -17.36 0.63 7.28
N LEU A 163 -16.05 0.52 7.28
CA LEU A 163 -15.13 1.45 7.94
C LEU A 163 -13.86 1.64 7.11
N GLN A 164 -13.06 2.63 7.50
CA GLN A 164 -11.74 2.83 6.91
C GLN A 164 -10.72 2.10 7.77
N HIS A 165 -10.01 1.13 7.20
CA HIS A 165 -8.98 0.38 7.90
C HIS A 165 -7.62 1.06 7.76
N ALA A 166 -6.76 0.89 8.76
CA ALA A 166 -5.36 1.26 8.68
C ALA A 166 -4.49 0.19 9.34
N LEU A 167 -3.29 0.00 8.79
CA LEU A 167 -2.21 -0.68 9.50
C LEU A 167 -1.52 0.34 10.37
N PHE A 168 -1.39 0.04 11.65
CA PHE A 168 -0.58 0.77 12.61
C PHE A 168 0.71 0.00 12.84
N PHE A 169 1.83 0.71 12.94
CA PHE A 169 3.15 0.09 13.04
C PHE A 169 4.16 1.03 13.74
N PRO A 170 5.26 0.49 14.30
CA PRO A 170 6.31 1.28 14.93
C PRO A 170 6.94 2.29 13.96
N ALA A 171 7.37 3.45 14.48
CA ALA A 171 7.92 4.52 13.64
C ALA A 171 9.25 4.14 12.95
N ASP A 172 9.98 3.18 13.50
CA ASP A 172 11.21 2.59 12.99
C ASP A 172 10.99 1.40 12.05
N ASP A 173 9.74 0.93 11.89
CA ASP A 173 9.38 -0.07 10.89
C ASP A 173 9.24 0.60 9.51
N ASP A 174 10.32 0.52 8.74
CA ASP A 174 10.39 0.99 7.35
C ASP A 174 9.67 0.05 6.37
N GLU A 175 9.38 -1.19 6.74
CA GLU A 175 9.01 -2.27 5.83
C GLU A 175 7.49 -2.48 5.76
N THR A 176 6.79 -2.49 6.90
CA THR A 176 5.32 -2.60 6.97
C THR A 176 4.58 -1.62 6.06
N PRO A 177 4.90 -0.31 6.00
CA PRO A 177 4.21 0.60 5.09
C PRO A 177 4.41 0.24 3.60
N VAL A 178 5.57 -0.32 3.25
CA VAL A 178 5.89 -0.73 1.89
C VAL A 178 5.15 -2.01 1.53
N LEU A 179 5.14 -3.00 2.43
CA LEU A 179 4.35 -4.21 2.28
C LEU A 179 2.86 -3.88 2.13
N GLY A 180 2.30 -3.09 3.03
CA GLY A 180 0.91 -2.64 2.93
C GLY A 180 0.65 -1.90 1.63
N PHE A 181 1.55 -1.01 1.19
CA PHE A 181 1.40 -0.35 -0.11
C PHE A 181 1.39 -1.34 -1.28
N VAL A 182 2.30 -2.32 -1.29
CA VAL A 182 2.34 -3.35 -2.34
C VAL A 182 1.03 -4.14 -2.36
N HIS A 183 0.64 -4.72 -1.21
CA HIS A 183 -0.57 -5.53 -1.12
C HIS A 183 -1.82 -4.73 -1.48
N PHE A 184 -2.01 -3.53 -0.93
CA PHE A 184 -3.27 -2.81 -1.13
C PHE A 184 -3.31 -1.97 -2.41
N ARG A 185 -2.16 -1.55 -2.98
CA ARG A 185 -2.14 -0.69 -4.17
C ARG A 185 -1.70 -1.38 -5.44
N VAL A 186 -0.67 -2.20 -5.34
CA VAL A 186 0.06 -2.72 -6.52
C VAL A 186 -0.48 -4.08 -6.93
N LEU A 187 -0.57 -5.04 -6.00
CA LEU A 187 -0.99 -6.41 -6.33
C LEU A 187 -2.37 -6.48 -7.00
N PRO A 188 -3.41 -5.71 -6.59
CA PRO A 188 -4.70 -5.77 -7.27
C PRO A 188 -4.63 -5.34 -8.74
N VAL A 189 -3.72 -4.42 -9.08
CA VAL A 189 -3.48 -4.00 -10.47
C VAL A 189 -2.71 -5.08 -11.22
N LEU A 190 -1.72 -5.73 -10.60
CA LEU A 190 -0.96 -6.82 -11.22
C LEU A 190 -1.84 -8.05 -11.50
N ARG A 191 -2.74 -8.39 -10.59
CA ARG A 191 -3.74 -9.46 -10.81
C ARG A 191 -4.71 -9.09 -11.94
N HIS A 192 -5.17 -7.84 -11.98
CA HIS A 192 -6.09 -7.39 -13.03
C HIS A 192 -5.51 -7.46 -14.45
N ILE A 193 -4.19 -7.34 -14.60
CA ILE A 193 -3.51 -7.43 -15.91
C ILE A 193 -2.92 -8.82 -16.18
N ASP A 194 -3.33 -9.83 -15.41
CA ASP A 194 -2.90 -11.22 -15.52
C ASP A 194 -1.37 -11.41 -15.37
N TRP A 195 -0.73 -10.56 -14.56
CA TRP A 195 0.69 -10.71 -14.21
C TRP A 195 0.90 -11.56 -12.95
N LEU A 196 -0.15 -11.70 -12.12
CA LEU A 196 -0.18 -12.59 -10.98
C LEU A 196 -1.44 -13.43 -11.06
N ALA A 197 -1.37 -14.67 -10.59
CA ALA A 197 -2.56 -15.48 -10.41
C ALA A 197 -3.57 -14.78 -9.47
N PRO A 198 -4.88 -15.00 -9.65
CA PRO A 198 -5.84 -14.66 -8.60
C PRO A 198 -5.45 -15.40 -7.32
N ASP A 199 -5.70 -14.80 -6.16
CA ASP A 199 -5.47 -15.49 -4.89
C ASP A 199 -6.25 -16.81 -4.92
N GLY A 200 -5.54 -17.92 -4.68
CA GLY A 200 -6.16 -19.23 -4.59
C GLY A 200 -7.24 -19.17 -3.51
N GLY A 201 -8.48 -19.53 -3.90
CA GLY A 201 -9.56 -19.75 -2.94
C GLY A 201 -9.31 -20.94 -2.04
#